data_AF-V9W1G3-F1
#
_entry.id   AF-V9W1G3-F1
#
_cell.length_a   1.000
_cell.length_b   1.000
_cell.length_c   1.000
_cell.angle_alpha   90.00
_cell.angle_beta   90.00
_cell.angle_gamma   90.00
#
_symmetry.space_group_name_H-M   'P 1'
#
loop_
_entity.id
_entity.type
_entity.pdbx_description
1 polymer ?
#
loop_
_entity_poly.entity_id
_entity_poly.type
_entity_poly.pdbx_seq_one_letter_code
_entity_poly.pdbx_strand_id
1 'polypeptide(L)'
;MFQQLKSWGEANGLPEGNWPRLKAAIEFQETFVRNGDLANIVHPHDFEDAWPHDLKDVPEHFSNPAQYQAWRNILISGLEACSGQISRKSAVQEEAKDDWLRLRDWCREREFGYVHENNLLALRRIALRLDIEPAGVTQDWAEQVQQGLEQSQRALFRSGVGAFEKARAHPEIRGEFGLTETQIGQLQFKPSPNEEQPLPPRFKADFEEWVGLLAAGEPIGFRGRRRKPVAEATLRQYRFAIAWYWRCFAVAFPDQLNPETAKLARQLVLEEISEIADKTKGLQLKPGMKKEYFSKVLPFLHQWNPQLVQPGKEKER
;
A
#
# COMPACT_ATOMS: atom_id res chain seq x y z
N MET A 1 16.65 -22.74 -25.62
CA MET A 1 15.28 -22.29 -25.25
C MET A 1 14.98 -20.88 -25.73
N PHE A 2 15.67 -19.83 -25.25
CA PHE A 2 15.41 -18.44 -25.70
C PHE A 2 15.69 -18.16 -27.20
N GLN A 3 16.70 -18.81 -27.79
CA GLN A 3 16.94 -18.75 -29.24
C GLN A 3 15.78 -19.37 -30.06
N GLN A 4 15.17 -20.45 -29.55
CA GLN A 4 13.97 -21.05 -30.15
C GLN A 4 12.76 -20.12 -29.97
N LEU A 5 12.60 -19.50 -28.79
CA LEU A 5 11.58 -18.50 -28.51
C LEU A 5 11.68 -17.29 -29.44
N LYS A 6 12.90 -16.84 -29.71
CA LYS A 6 13.21 -15.77 -30.64
C LYS A 6 12.82 -16.13 -32.07
N SER A 7 13.24 -17.32 -32.53
CA SER A 7 12.88 -17.81 -33.87
C SER A 7 11.36 -17.99 -34.07
N TRP A 8 10.63 -18.36 -33.02
CA TRP A 8 9.17 -18.54 -33.08
C TRP A 8 8.41 -17.22 -33.08
N GLY A 9 8.84 -16.25 -32.28
CA GLY A 9 8.28 -14.90 -32.28
C GLY A 9 8.54 -14.15 -33.60
N GLU A 10 9.72 -14.31 -34.19
CA GLU A 10 10.06 -13.76 -35.51
C GLU A 10 9.26 -14.40 -36.65
N ALA A 11 8.75 -15.61 -36.46
CA ALA A 11 7.85 -16.32 -37.37
C ALA A 11 6.35 -15.96 -37.19
N ASN A 12 6.03 -14.88 -36.45
CA ASN A 12 4.67 -14.43 -36.12
C ASN A 12 3.83 -15.41 -35.26
N GLY A 13 4.48 -16.26 -34.46
CA GLY A 13 3.79 -17.25 -33.61
C GLY A 13 3.01 -16.67 -32.42
N LEU A 14 3.23 -15.40 -32.05
CA LEU A 14 2.50 -14.72 -30.98
C LEU A 14 1.35 -13.88 -31.54
N PRO A 15 0.19 -13.82 -30.86
CA PRO A 15 -0.87 -12.90 -31.23
C PRO A 15 -0.32 -11.46 -31.27
N GLU A 16 -0.67 -10.72 -32.33
CA GLU A 16 -0.18 -9.36 -32.59
C GLU A 16 -0.24 -8.49 -31.33
N GLY A 17 0.89 -7.86 -30.99
CA GLY A 17 1.02 -6.94 -29.85
C GLY A 17 1.86 -7.43 -28.67
N ASN A 18 2.03 -8.74 -28.48
CA ASN A 18 2.83 -9.28 -27.36
C ASN A 18 4.30 -9.55 -27.69
N TRP A 19 4.63 -9.77 -28.98
CA TRP A 19 5.99 -10.04 -29.44
C TRP A 19 7.00 -8.92 -29.13
N PRO A 20 6.71 -7.62 -29.36
CA PRO A 20 7.67 -6.54 -29.07
C PRO A 20 8.10 -6.50 -27.59
N ARG A 21 7.17 -6.78 -26.68
CA ARG A 21 7.42 -6.81 -25.23
C ARG A 21 8.29 -8.00 -24.84
N LEU A 22 7.99 -9.17 -25.39
CA LEU A 22 8.77 -10.37 -25.14
C LEU A 22 10.18 -10.26 -25.73
N LYS A 23 10.32 -9.75 -26.95
CA LYS A 23 11.60 -9.50 -27.59
C LYS A 23 12.47 -8.58 -26.73
N ALA A 24 11.92 -7.48 -26.24
CA ALA A 24 12.64 -6.56 -25.34
C ALA A 24 13.08 -7.24 -24.03
N ALA A 25 12.24 -8.12 -23.47
CA ALA A 25 12.58 -8.87 -22.25
C ALA A 25 13.71 -9.88 -22.48
N ILE A 26 13.75 -10.54 -23.64
CA ILE A 26 14.80 -11.48 -24.04
C ILE A 26 16.12 -10.74 -24.29
N GLU A 27 16.08 -9.64 -25.04
CA GLU A 27 17.25 -8.81 -25.32
C GLU A 27 17.87 -8.24 -24.03
N PHE A 28 17.01 -7.87 -23.07
CA PHE A 28 17.46 -7.47 -21.74
C PHE A 28 18.16 -8.62 -20.98
N GLN A 29 17.60 -9.84 -20.98
CA GLN A 29 18.22 -11.03 -20.37
C GLN A 29 19.57 -11.37 -21.02
N GLU A 30 19.65 -11.30 -22.35
CA GLU A 30 20.91 -11.53 -23.10
C GLU A 30 21.99 -10.49 -22.74
N THR A 31 21.58 -9.23 -22.51
CA THR A 31 22.46 -8.16 -22.05
C THR A 31 22.92 -8.38 -20.61
N PHE A 32 22.04 -8.89 -19.76
CA PHE A 32 22.31 -9.19 -18.36
C PHE A 32 23.32 -10.34 -18.19
N VAL A 33 23.17 -11.41 -18.98
CA VAL A 33 24.04 -12.60 -18.93
C VAL A 33 25.41 -12.36 -19.58
N ARG A 34 25.59 -11.35 -20.44
CA ARG A 34 26.92 -11.05 -21.02
C ARG A 34 28.02 -10.67 -20.02
N ASN A 35 27.68 -10.41 -18.76
CA ASN A 35 28.62 -10.05 -17.69
C ASN A 35 29.01 -11.23 -16.76
N GLY A 36 28.51 -12.46 -16.99
CA GLY A 36 28.87 -13.66 -16.22
C GLY A 36 28.63 -14.93 -17.04
N ASP A 37 29.42 -15.99 -16.82
CA ASP A 37 29.50 -17.21 -17.65
C ASP A 37 28.22 -17.59 -18.44
N LEU A 38 28.32 -17.45 -19.77
CA LEU A 38 27.27 -17.69 -20.77
C LEU A 38 26.74 -19.13 -20.82
N ALA A 39 27.30 -20.06 -20.03
CA ALA A 39 26.96 -21.48 -20.09
C ALA A 39 25.65 -21.83 -19.34
N ASN A 40 25.25 -21.01 -18.37
CA ASN A 40 24.04 -21.25 -17.58
C ASN A 40 23.07 -20.09 -17.77
N ILE A 41 22.29 -20.14 -18.85
CA ILE A 41 21.14 -19.25 -19.02
C ILE A 41 20.11 -19.66 -17.97
N VAL A 42 20.16 -18.98 -16.82
CA VAL A 42 19.30 -19.17 -15.65
C VAL A 42 17.83 -19.01 -16.08
N HIS A 43 16.98 -19.99 -15.76
CA HIS A 43 15.54 -19.88 -15.99
C HIS A 43 15.01 -18.69 -15.15
N PRO A 44 13.98 -17.94 -15.59
CA PRO A 44 13.46 -16.82 -14.79
C PRO A 44 13.02 -17.20 -13.37
N HIS A 45 12.70 -18.49 -13.15
CA HIS A 45 12.40 -19.06 -11.83
C HIS A 45 13.64 -19.41 -11.01
N ASP A 46 14.73 -19.88 -11.63
CA ASP A 46 16.00 -20.14 -10.94
C ASP A 46 16.61 -18.82 -10.39
N PHE A 47 16.19 -17.70 -10.98
CA PHE A 47 16.51 -16.35 -10.50
C PHE A 47 15.79 -16.01 -9.18
N GLU A 48 14.71 -16.71 -8.82
CA GLU A 48 13.99 -16.54 -7.55
C GLU A 48 14.72 -17.22 -6.39
N ASP A 49 15.30 -18.40 -6.61
CA ASP A 49 16.01 -19.16 -5.58
C ASP A 49 17.35 -18.51 -5.19
N ALA A 50 17.99 -17.79 -6.11
CA ALA A 50 19.22 -17.07 -5.85
C ALA A 50 19.02 -15.71 -5.15
N TRP A 51 17.79 -15.19 -5.11
CA TRP A 51 17.51 -13.79 -4.79
C TRP A 51 16.60 -13.48 -3.58
N PRO A 52 16.28 -14.37 -2.62
CA PRO A 52 15.11 -14.14 -1.76
C PRO A 52 15.28 -13.04 -0.68
N HIS A 53 16.35 -12.24 -0.68
CA HIS A 53 16.84 -11.65 0.58
C HIS A 53 17.01 -10.13 0.69
N ASP A 54 16.96 -9.31 -0.38
CA ASP A 54 16.93 -7.84 -0.19
C ASP A 54 16.25 -7.06 -1.34
N LEU A 55 15.35 -6.13 -0.99
CA LEU A 55 14.77 -5.17 -1.94
C LEU A 55 15.79 -4.12 -2.41
N LYS A 56 16.94 -4.03 -1.73
CA LYS A 56 18.06 -3.16 -2.10
C LYS A 56 18.87 -3.68 -3.28
N ASP A 57 18.76 -4.96 -3.59
CA ASP A 57 19.66 -5.57 -4.57
C ASP A 57 19.10 -5.54 -5.98
N VAL A 58 17.83 -5.10 -6.21
CA VAL A 58 17.19 -5.01 -7.54
C VAL A 58 18.26 -4.64 -8.56
N PRO A 59 18.56 -5.50 -9.56
CA PRO A 59 19.75 -5.31 -10.37
C PRO A 59 19.76 -3.90 -10.91
N GLU A 60 20.92 -3.22 -10.93
CA GLU A 60 21.04 -1.78 -11.22
C GLU A 60 20.30 -1.35 -12.51
N HIS A 61 20.05 -2.30 -13.41
CA HIS A 61 19.31 -2.17 -14.65
C HIS A 61 17.77 -2.02 -14.49
N PHE A 62 17.19 -2.27 -13.32
CA PHE A 62 15.78 -2.06 -13.01
C PHE A 62 15.60 -0.92 -12.02
N SER A 63 14.76 0.06 -12.35
CA SER A 63 14.56 1.25 -11.51
C SER A 63 13.65 0.99 -10.31
N ASN A 64 12.88 -0.11 -10.30
CA ASN A 64 12.03 -0.49 -9.18
C ASN A 64 11.58 -1.97 -9.27
N PRO A 65 11.06 -2.55 -8.16
CA PRO A 65 10.58 -3.93 -8.11
C PRO A 65 9.42 -4.25 -9.08
N ALA A 66 8.60 -3.27 -9.44
CA ALA A 66 7.47 -3.49 -10.35
C ALA A 66 7.94 -3.72 -11.80
N GLN A 67 9.00 -3.03 -12.23
CA GLN A 67 9.63 -3.25 -13.53
C GLN A 67 10.24 -4.65 -13.64
N TYR A 68 10.93 -5.10 -12.59
CA TYR A 68 11.46 -6.47 -12.51
C TYR A 68 10.33 -7.51 -12.60
N GLN A 69 9.24 -7.35 -11.84
CA GLN A 69 8.11 -8.26 -11.89
C GLN A 69 7.40 -8.28 -13.25
N ALA A 70 7.28 -7.12 -13.91
CA ALA A 70 6.71 -7.04 -15.24
C ALA A 70 7.59 -7.79 -16.26
N TRP A 71 8.90 -7.57 -16.21
CA TRP A 71 9.88 -8.27 -17.07
C TRP A 71 9.85 -9.78 -16.87
N ARG A 72 9.85 -10.25 -15.61
CA ARG A 72 9.73 -11.66 -15.23
C ARG A 72 8.49 -12.31 -15.86
N ASN A 73 7.33 -11.70 -15.64
CA ASN A 73 6.06 -12.24 -16.10
C ASN A 73 5.98 -12.31 -17.63
N ILE A 74 6.58 -11.34 -18.32
CA ILE A 74 6.66 -11.34 -19.79
C ILE A 74 7.52 -12.53 -20.29
N LEU A 75 8.68 -12.79 -19.68
CA LEU A 75 9.56 -13.89 -20.09
C LEU A 75 8.92 -15.26 -19.85
N ILE A 76 8.32 -15.47 -18.68
CA ILE A 76 7.63 -16.73 -18.34
C ILE A 76 6.52 -17.01 -19.35
N SER A 77 5.64 -16.04 -19.60
CA SER A 77 4.55 -16.19 -20.58
C SER A 77 5.06 -16.50 -21.99
N GLY A 78 6.22 -15.95 -22.38
CA GLY A 78 6.85 -16.29 -23.66
C GLY A 78 7.36 -17.72 -23.71
N LEU A 79 8.09 -18.16 -22.68
CA LEU A 79 8.63 -19.52 -22.59
C LEU A 79 7.52 -20.59 -22.59
N GLU A 80 6.42 -20.32 -21.89
CA GLU A 80 5.23 -21.16 -21.87
C GLU A 80 4.58 -21.29 -23.26
N ALA A 81 4.52 -20.18 -24.01
CA ALA A 81 3.96 -20.17 -25.36
C ALA A 81 4.79 -20.98 -26.37
N CYS A 82 6.12 -21.04 -26.21
CA CYS A 82 7.00 -21.75 -27.13
C CYS A 82 7.22 -23.23 -26.84
N SER A 83 7.32 -23.59 -25.57
CA SER A 83 7.70 -24.96 -25.21
C SER A 83 6.52 -25.93 -25.38
N GLY A 84 5.28 -25.45 -25.45
CA GLY A 84 4.06 -26.27 -25.47
C GLY A 84 3.85 -27.09 -24.18
N GLN A 85 4.91 -27.30 -23.43
CA GLN A 85 4.89 -27.50 -22.00
C GLN A 85 4.40 -26.21 -21.38
N ILE A 86 3.12 -26.20 -21.03
CA ILE A 86 2.72 -25.46 -19.86
C ILE A 86 3.76 -25.84 -18.79
N SER A 87 4.56 -24.88 -18.33
CA SER A 87 5.57 -25.03 -17.27
C SER A 87 4.96 -25.47 -15.93
N ARG A 88 3.69 -25.92 -15.94
CA ARG A 88 3.03 -26.66 -14.90
C ARG A 88 3.78 -27.92 -14.51
N LYS A 89 4.56 -28.65 -15.32
CA LYS A 89 5.06 -29.96 -14.82
C LYS A 89 6.23 -29.90 -13.81
N SER A 90 7.14 -28.91 -13.88
CA SER A 90 8.16 -28.72 -12.83
C SER A 90 7.70 -27.74 -11.76
N ALA A 91 6.97 -26.67 -12.12
CA ALA A 91 6.36 -25.76 -11.17
C ALA A 91 5.28 -26.46 -10.35
N VAL A 92 4.40 -27.30 -10.90
CA VAL A 92 3.39 -28.04 -10.09
C VAL A 92 4.04 -29.02 -9.11
N GLN A 93 5.29 -29.46 -9.27
CA GLN A 93 5.91 -30.34 -8.24
C GLN A 93 6.45 -29.57 -7.01
N GLU A 94 6.81 -28.30 -7.15
CA GLU A 94 7.19 -27.42 -6.02
C GLU A 94 6.05 -26.48 -5.59
N GLU A 95 5.26 -25.93 -6.53
CA GLU A 95 4.03 -25.18 -6.27
C GLU A 95 2.91 -26.05 -5.69
N ALA A 96 2.84 -27.38 -5.96
CA ALA A 96 1.93 -28.26 -5.23
C ALA A 96 2.40 -28.59 -3.80
N LYS A 97 3.65 -28.25 -3.44
CA LYS A 97 4.14 -28.27 -2.05
C LYS A 97 4.01 -26.92 -1.36
N ASP A 98 3.86 -25.84 -2.12
CA ASP A 98 3.64 -24.50 -1.57
C ASP A 98 2.15 -24.26 -1.32
N ASP A 99 1.72 -24.58 -0.11
CA ASP A 99 0.35 -24.40 0.34
C ASP A 99 -0.15 -22.95 0.21
N TRP A 100 0.73 -21.95 0.15
CA TRP A 100 0.32 -20.56 -0.09
C TRP A 100 -0.09 -20.31 -1.54
N LEU A 101 0.56 -20.95 -2.51
CA LEU A 101 0.20 -20.82 -3.92
C LEU A 101 -1.07 -21.61 -4.22
N ARG A 102 -1.23 -22.79 -3.62
CA ARG A 102 -2.49 -23.56 -3.68
C ARG A 102 -3.66 -22.77 -3.11
N LEU A 103 -3.47 -22.10 -1.97
CA LEU A 103 -4.49 -21.24 -1.37
C LEU A 103 -4.87 -20.05 -2.29
N ARG A 104 -3.87 -19.43 -2.94
CA ARG A 104 -4.11 -18.36 -3.92
C ARG A 104 -4.92 -18.88 -5.11
N ASP A 105 -4.54 -20.03 -5.66
CA ASP A 105 -5.19 -20.58 -6.85
C ASP A 105 -6.64 -21.02 -6.56
N TRP A 106 -6.89 -21.58 -5.38
CA TRP A 106 -8.26 -21.81 -4.91
C TRP A 106 -9.08 -20.50 -4.85
N CYS A 107 -8.48 -19.40 -4.37
CA CYS A 107 -9.17 -18.10 -4.32
C CYS A 107 -9.46 -17.55 -5.72
N ARG A 108 -8.53 -17.75 -6.66
CA ARG A 108 -8.67 -17.34 -8.06
C ARG A 108 -9.83 -18.07 -8.74
N GLU A 109 -9.91 -19.38 -8.56
CA GLU A 109 -10.95 -20.23 -9.16
C GLU A 109 -12.37 -19.87 -8.69
N ARG A 110 -12.49 -19.16 -7.56
CA ARG A 110 -13.77 -18.74 -6.97
C ARG A 110 -14.05 -17.26 -7.08
N GLU A 111 -13.34 -16.58 -7.97
CA GLU A 111 -13.57 -15.17 -8.30
C GLU A 111 -13.52 -14.24 -7.08
N PHE A 112 -12.66 -14.54 -6.10
CA PHE A 112 -12.42 -13.63 -4.96
C PHE A 112 -11.89 -12.27 -5.42
N GLY A 113 -11.41 -12.19 -6.66
CA GLY A 113 -10.98 -10.99 -7.33
C GLY A 113 -9.48 -10.79 -7.22
N TYR A 114 -8.92 -10.25 -8.30
CA TYR A 114 -7.48 -10.03 -8.50
C TYR A 114 -6.79 -9.28 -7.33
N VAL A 115 -7.51 -8.39 -6.66
CA VAL A 115 -7.01 -7.65 -5.48
C VAL A 115 -6.72 -8.59 -4.30
N HIS A 116 -7.57 -9.58 -4.07
CA HIS A 116 -7.40 -10.54 -2.97
C HIS A 116 -6.26 -11.53 -3.26
N GLU A 117 -6.08 -11.95 -4.52
CA GLU A 117 -4.93 -12.76 -4.94
C GLU A 117 -3.59 -12.04 -4.70
N ASN A 118 -3.48 -10.77 -5.11
CA ASN A 118 -2.26 -9.99 -4.91
C ASN A 118 -1.96 -9.75 -3.42
N ASN A 119 -2.99 -9.55 -2.61
CA ASN A 119 -2.84 -9.40 -1.17
C ASN A 119 -2.35 -10.71 -0.51
N LEU A 120 -2.87 -11.86 -0.93
CA LEU A 120 -2.38 -13.17 -0.47
C LEU A 120 -0.91 -13.41 -0.86
N LEU A 121 -0.50 -13.01 -2.07
CA LEU A 121 0.90 -13.06 -2.49
C LEU A 121 1.81 -12.17 -1.63
N ALA A 122 1.31 -11.02 -1.17
CA ALA A 122 2.06 -10.17 -0.25
C ALA A 122 2.23 -10.83 1.12
N LEU A 123 1.20 -11.52 1.64
CA LEU A 123 1.30 -12.30 2.88
C LEU A 123 2.26 -13.49 2.74
N ARG A 124 2.15 -14.26 1.65
CA ARG A 124 3.04 -15.38 1.32
C ARG A 124 4.51 -14.99 1.41
N ARG A 125 4.90 -13.84 0.84
CA ARG A 125 6.31 -13.38 0.87
C ARG A 125 6.85 -13.23 2.29
N ILE A 126 6.01 -12.76 3.21
CA ILE A 126 6.39 -12.56 4.60
C ILE A 126 6.35 -13.90 5.36
N ALA A 127 5.35 -14.74 5.08
CA ALA A 127 5.21 -16.05 5.68
C ALA A 127 6.38 -16.99 5.31
N LEU A 128 6.76 -17.07 4.03
CA LEU A 128 7.89 -17.87 3.57
C LEU A 128 9.22 -17.40 4.18
N ARG A 129 9.41 -16.08 4.35
CA ARG A 129 10.61 -15.54 5.03
C ARG A 129 10.75 -16.03 6.46
N LEU A 130 9.63 -16.31 7.12
CA LEU A 130 9.57 -16.71 8.52
C LEU A 130 9.31 -18.21 8.69
N ASP A 131 9.35 -18.97 7.58
CA ASP A 131 9.07 -20.41 7.53
C ASP A 131 7.69 -20.76 8.12
N ILE A 132 6.67 -20.01 7.70
CA ILE A 132 5.29 -20.12 8.20
C ILE A 132 4.40 -20.68 7.10
N GLU A 133 3.80 -21.83 7.39
CA GLU A 133 2.70 -22.41 6.61
C GLU A 133 1.36 -21.70 6.89
N PRO A 134 0.35 -21.83 6.02
CA PRO A 134 -0.98 -21.27 6.25
C PRO A 134 -1.58 -21.59 7.63
N ALA A 135 -1.41 -22.82 8.11
CA ALA A 135 -1.91 -23.25 9.42
C ALA A 135 -1.24 -22.52 10.60
N GLY A 136 0.00 -22.04 10.43
CA GLY A 136 0.76 -21.29 11.43
C GLY A 136 0.33 -19.82 11.55
N VAL A 137 -0.57 -19.35 10.68
CA VAL A 137 -1.03 -17.96 10.68
C VAL A 137 -2.07 -17.76 11.78
N THR A 138 -1.63 -17.18 12.89
CA THR A 138 -2.45 -16.83 14.04
C THR A 138 -2.49 -15.32 14.26
N GLN A 139 -3.40 -14.85 15.13
CA GLN A 139 -3.45 -13.45 15.55
C GLN A 139 -2.14 -13.00 16.19
N ASP A 140 -1.61 -13.79 17.14
CA ASP A 140 -0.37 -13.46 17.86
C ASP A 140 0.82 -13.36 16.90
N TRP A 141 0.95 -14.29 15.96
CA TRP A 141 1.97 -14.24 14.93
C TRP A 141 1.83 -12.97 14.07
N ALA A 142 0.62 -12.69 13.60
CA ALA A 142 0.37 -11.55 12.74
C ALA A 142 0.64 -10.21 13.45
N GLU A 143 0.31 -10.11 14.74
CA GLU A 143 0.65 -8.96 15.58
C GLU A 143 2.17 -8.78 15.73
N GLN A 144 2.90 -9.85 16.05
CA GLN A 144 4.36 -9.82 16.21
C GLN A 144 5.05 -9.39 14.92
N VAL A 145 4.65 -9.96 13.79
CA VAL A 145 5.21 -9.62 12.47
C VAL A 145 4.92 -8.16 12.13
N GLN A 146 3.68 -7.70 12.33
CA GLN A 146 3.29 -6.32 12.04
C GLN A 146 4.15 -5.29 12.80
N GLN A 147 4.52 -5.58 14.05
CA GLN A 147 5.35 -4.69 14.86
C GLN A 147 6.72 -4.43 14.22
N GLY A 148 7.35 -5.48 13.67
CA GLY A 148 8.65 -5.44 13.00
C GLY A 148 8.64 -4.84 11.59
N LEU A 149 7.47 -4.67 10.96
CA LEU A 149 7.36 -4.11 9.61
C LEU A 149 7.45 -2.58 9.58
N GLU A 150 8.00 -2.05 8.49
CA GLU A 150 7.94 -0.62 8.19
C GLU A 150 6.51 -0.15 7.87
N GLN A 151 6.23 1.15 8.04
CA GLN A 151 4.89 1.71 7.82
C GLN A 151 4.34 1.44 6.41
N SER A 152 5.20 1.46 5.39
CA SER A 152 4.86 1.18 3.99
C SER A 152 4.43 -0.28 3.78
N GLN A 153 4.98 -1.22 4.53
CA GLN A 153 4.75 -2.65 4.41
C GLN A 153 3.54 -3.13 5.24
N ARG A 154 3.26 -2.47 6.37
CA ARG A 154 2.13 -2.82 7.27
C ARG A 154 0.77 -2.76 6.58
N ALA A 155 0.56 -1.85 5.63
CA ALA A 155 -0.71 -1.76 4.91
C ALA A 155 -0.93 -2.99 4.01
N LEU A 156 0.09 -3.38 3.24
CA LEU A 156 0.04 -4.55 2.38
C LEU A 156 -0.07 -5.84 3.20
N PHE A 157 0.68 -5.95 4.29
CA PHE A 157 0.61 -7.09 5.21
C PHE A 157 -0.79 -7.27 5.79
N ARG A 158 -1.41 -6.19 6.32
CA ARG A 158 -2.79 -6.24 6.84
C ARG A 158 -3.80 -6.60 5.76
N SER A 159 -3.66 -6.06 4.56
CA SER A 159 -4.52 -6.44 3.43
C SER A 159 -4.37 -7.92 3.08
N GLY A 160 -3.16 -8.46 3.16
CA GLY A 160 -2.87 -9.88 2.99
C GLY A 160 -3.52 -10.75 4.05
N VAL A 161 -3.37 -10.39 5.34
CA VAL A 161 -4.04 -11.06 6.46
C VAL A 161 -5.56 -11.01 6.29
N GLY A 162 -6.13 -9.87 5.87
CA GLY A 162 -7.56 -9.75 5.60
C GLY A 162 -8.03 -10.60 4.42
N ALA A 163 -7.21 -10.77 3.38
CA ALA A 163 -7.52 -11.68 2.27
C ALA A 163 -7.45 -13.15 2.71
N PHE A 164 -6.47 -13.49 3.55
CA PHE A 164 -6.34 -14.82 4.16
C PHE A 164 -7.51 -15.17 5.07
N GLU A 165 -7.94 -14.24 5.94
CA GLU A 165 -9.11 -14.42 6.81
C GLU A 165 -10.38 -14.68 6.00
N LYS A 166 -10.55 -13.98 4.87
CA LYS A 166 -11.66 -14.24 3.94
C LYS A 166 -11.59 -15.65 3.35
N ALA A 167 -10.42 -16.11 2.90
CA ALA A 167 -10.26 -17.46 2.38
C ALA A 167 -10.54 -18.52 3.47
N ARG A 168 -10.02 -18.30 4.67
CA ARG A 168 -10.23 -19.13 5.86
C ARG A 168 -11.69 -19.23 6.31
N ALA A 169 -12.52 -18.23 6.00
CA ALA A 169 -13.95 -18.30 6.32
C ALA A 169 -14.67 -19.46 5.60
N HIS A 170 -14.07 -20.03 4.55
CA HIS A 170 -14.65 -21.16 3.82
C HIS A 170 -14.24 -22.51 4.45
N PRO A 171 -15.20 -23.36 4.86
CA PRO A 171 -14.92 -24.66 5.50
C PRO A 171 -14.00 -25.59 4.69
N GLU A 172 -14.11 -25.55 3.36
CA GLU A 172 -13.33 -26.39 2.45
C GLU A 172 -11.84 -26.07 2.51
N ILE A 173 -11.48 -24.77 2.56
CA ILE A 173 -10.09 -24.32 2.75
C ILE A 173 -9.56 -24.71 4.12
N ARG A 174 -10.40 -24.58 5.17
CA ARG A 174 -9.99 -24.98 6.52
C ARG A 174 -9.63 -26.45 6.58
N GLY A 175 -10.42 -27.31 5.92
CA GLY A 175 -10.15 -28.74 5.81
C GLY A 175 -8.92 -29.06 4.96
N GLU A 176 -8.77 -28.41 3.81
CA GLU A 176 -7.67 -28.66 2.87
C GLU A 176 -6.29 -28.25 3.43
N PHE A 177 -6.23 -27.14 4.16
CA PHE A 177 -4.98 -26.53 4.65
C PHE A 177 -4.79 -26.67 6.17
N GLY A 178 -5.64 -27.45 6.85
CA GLY A 178 -5.54 -27.65 8.31
C GLY A 178 -5.70 -26.38 9.15
N LEU A 179 -6.47 -25.39 8.65
CA LEU A 179 -6.65 -24.11 9.35
C LEU A 179 -7.58 -24.27 10.54
N THR A 180 -7.25 -23.65 11.67
CA THR A 180 -8.11 -23.70 12.86
C THR A 180 -9.39 -22.85 12.67
N GLU A 181 -10.40 -23.05 13.52
CA GLU A 181 -11.63 -22.23 13.47
C GLU A 181 -11.46 -20.84 14.09
N THR A 182 -10.39 -20.63 14.85
CA THR A 182 -10.10 -19.39 15.55
C THR A 182 -9.82 -18.26 14.55
N GLN A 183 -10.65 -17.22 14.57
CA GLN A 183 -10.45 -16.03 13.73
C GLN A 183 -9.14 -15.32 14.09
N ILE A 184 -8.45 -14.77 13.09
CA ILE A 184 -7.29 -13.89 13.31
C ILE A 184 -7.75 -12.54 13.87
N GLY A 185 -8.98 -12.12 13.52
CA GLY A 185 -9.54 -10.85 13.95
C GLY A 185 -8.83 -9.64 13.35
N GLN A 186 -9.15 -8.46 13.88
CA GLN A 186 -8.59 -7.21 13.40
C GLN A 186 -7.25 -6.93 14.09
N LEU A 187 -6.17 -6.87 13.31
CA LEU A 187 -4.84 -6.50 13.83
C LEU A 187 -4.85 -5.07 14.38
N GLN A 188 -4.17 -4.88 15.51
CA GLN A 188 -4.03 -3.60 16.19
C GLN A 188 -3.45 -2.57 15.24
N PHE A 189 -4.13 -1.43 15.11
CA PHE A 189 -3.56 -0.32 14.38
C PHE A 189 -2.45 0.27 15.26
N LYS A 190 -1.18 0.25 14.82
CA LYS A 190 -0.21 1.16 15.44
C LYS A 190 -0.73 2.58 15.16
N PRO A 191 -1.14 3.34 16.19
CA PRO A 191 -1.64 4.67 15.98
C PRO A 191 -0.55 5.47 15.25
N SER A 192 -0.96 6.27 14.29
CA SER A 192 0.01 7.19 13.68
C SER A 192 0.54 8.16 14.74
N PRO A 193 1.71 8.78 14.53
CA PRO A 193 2.16 9.86 15.40
C PRO A 193 1.14 11.00 15.56
N ASN A 194 0.20 11.14 14.62
CA ASN A 194 -0.91 12.09 14.71
C ASN A 194 -2.02 11.58 15.66
N GLU A 195 -2.24 10.27 15.75
CA GLU A 195 -3.20 9.67 16.70
C GLU A 195 -2.63 9.60 18.14
N GLU A 196 -1.30 9.60 18.29
CA GLU A 196 -0.61 9.54 19.59
C GLU A 196 -0.54 10.89 20.31
N GLN A 197 -0.62 12.03 19.60
CA GLN A 197 -0.53 13.35 20.22
C GLN A 197 -1.94 13.90 20.51
N PRO A 198 -2.40 13.89 21.78
CA PRO A 198 -3.74 14.34 22.10
C PRO A 198 -3.90 15.84 21.78
N LEU A 199 -5.03 16.18 21.17
CA LEU A 199 -5.45 17.57 21.03
C LEU A 199 -5.68 18.18 22.42
N PRO A 200 -5.37 19.47 22.64
CA PRO A 200 -5.72 20.16 23.88
C PRO A 200 -7.21 20.04 24.16
N PRO A 201 -7.66 19.92 25.42
CA PRO A 201 -9.06 19.63 25.75
C PRO A 201 -10.07 20.58 25.09
N ARG A 202 -9.76 21.89 25.05
CA ARG A 202 -10.62 22.90 24.41
C ARG A 202 -10.69 22.69 22.89
N PHE A 203 -9.53 22.60 22.25
CA PHE A 203 -9.44 22.37 20.81
C PHE A 203 -10.09 21.04 20.38
N LYS A 204 -9.93 20.00 21.21
CA LYS A 204 -10.58 18.70 21.02
C LYS A 204 -12.10 18.81 21.07
N ALA A 205 -12.64 19.51 22.06
CA ALA A 205 -14.08 19.68 22.24
C ALA A 205 -14.68 20.41 21.03
N ASP A 206 -14.11 21.57 20.65
CA ASP A 206 -14.56 22.35 19.50
C ASP A 206 -14.51 21.51 18.20
N PHE A 207 -13.46 20.70 18.03
CA PHE A 207 -13.29 19.87 16.86
C PHE A 207 -14.26 18.68 16.81
N GLU A 208 -14.45 17.94 17.90
CA GLU A 208 -15.39 16.81 17.90
C GLU A 208 -16.85 17.26 17.75
N GLU A 209 -17.22 18.44 18.26
CA GLU A 209 -18.52 19.06 17.96
C GLU A 209 -18.68 19.27 16.44
N TRP A 210 -17.67 19.89 15.82
CA TRP A 210 -17.66 20.12 14.37
C TRP A 210 -17.70 18.82 13.55
N VAL A 211 -16.98 17.79 13.98
CA VAL A 211 -17.02 16.46 13.34
C VAL A 211 -18.40 15.81 13.49
N GLY A 212 -19.06 15.96 14.64
CA GLY A 212 -20.43 15.50 14.85
C GLY A 212 -21.42 16.13 13.87
N LEU A 213 -21.29 17.44 13.63
CA LEU A 213 -22.08 18.15 12.62
C LEU A 213 -21.81 17.62 11.19
N LEU A 214 -20.56 17.28 10.86
CA LEU A 214 -20.22 16.70 9.54
C LEU A 214 -20.83 15.31 9.37
N ALA A 215 -20.80 14.50 10.44
CA ALA A 215 -21.38 13.17 10.44
C ALA A 215 -22.91 13.23 10.25
N ALA A 216 -23.58 14.21 10.87
CA ALA A 216 -25.02 14.46 10.69
C ALA A 216 -25.38 15.06 9.32
N GLY A 217 -24.39 15.54 8.55
CA GLY A 217 -24.64 16.17 7.26
C GLY A 217 -25.13 17.61 7.36
N GLU A 218 -24.87 18.27 8.49
CA GLU A 218 -25.22 19.67 8.73
C GLU A 218 -24.43 20.62 7.80
N PRO A 219 -24.99 21.81 7.46
CA PRO A 219 -24.40 22.77 6.55
C PRO A 219 -23.23 23.54 7.19
N ILE A 220 -22.13 22.84 7.43
CA ILE A 220 -20.92 23.41 8.03
C ILE A 220 -19.74 23.47 7.03
N GLY A 221 -18.75 24.33 7.34
CA GLY A 221 -17.60 24.62 6.47
C GLY A 221 -17.85 25.77 5.49
N PHE A 222 -17.00 25.91 4.47
CA PHE A 222 -17.06 27.01 3.51
C PHE A 222 -18.43 27.12 2.83
N ARG A 223 -19.17 28.20 3.15
CA ARG A 223 -20.49 28.56 2.57
C ARG A 223 -21.64 27.59 2.87
N GLY A 224 -21.52 26.70 3.87
CA GLY A 224 -22.64 25.86 4.34
C GLY A 224 -23.30 24.98 3.26
N ARG A 225 -22.53 24.54 2.25
CA ARG A 225 -23.09 23.86 1.07
C ARG A 225 -23.26 22.34 1.20
N ARG A 226 -22.71 21.69 2.22
CA ARG A 226 -22.81 20.23 2.35
C ARG A 226 -24.08 19.86 3.13
N ARG A 227 -24.90 18.97 2.55
CA ARG A 227 -26.19 18.51 3.10
C ARG A 227 -26.27 16.98 3.18
N LYS A 228 -25.12 16.30 3.13
CA LYS A 228 -25.04 14.84 3.15
C LYS A 228 -24.10 14.39 4.26
N PRO A 229 -24.47 13.36 5.04
CA PRO A 229 -23.59 12.69 5.99
C PRO A 229 -22.25 12.33 5.35
N VAL A 230 -21.17 12.57 6.08
CA VAL A 230 -19.82 12.23 5.66
C VAL A 230 -19.47 10.81 6.12
N ALA A 231 -18.94 9.99 5.21
CA ALA A 231 -18.51 8.63 5.54
C ALA A 231 -17.40 8.62 6.62
N GLU A 232 -17.38 7.61 7.48
CA GLU A 232 -16.41 7.49 8.59
C GLU A 232 -14.96 7.52 8.11
N ALA A 233 -14.67 6.93 6.94
CA ALA A 233 -13.34 7.00 6.33
C ALA A 233 -12.88 8.45 6.10
N THR A 234 -13.79 9.33 5.69
CA THR A 234 -13.52 10.75 5.48
C THR A 234 -13.43 11.50 6.80
N LEU A 235 -14.29 11.21 7.78
CA LEU A 235 -14.19 11.79 9.14
C LEU A 235 -12.84 11.48 9.77
N ARG A 236 -12.37 10.24 9.60
CA ARG A 236 -11.03 9.82 10.00
C ARG A 236 -9.96 10.72 9.38
N GLN A 237 -10.02 10.99 8.07
CA GLN A 237 -9.06 11.89 7.42
C GLN A 237 -9.09 13.32 8.00
N TYR A 238 -10.25 13.85 8.41
CA TYR A 238 -10.33 15.14 9.11
C TYR A 238 -9.58 15.09 10.45
N ARG A 239 -9.79 14.03 11.24
CA ARG A 239 -9.10 13.83 12.53
C ARG A 239 -7.58 13.77 12.34
N PHE A 240 -7.12 13.04 11.33
CA PHE A 240 -5.69 12.96 10.97
C PHE A 240 -5.10 14.33 10.59
N ALA A 241 -5.81 15.11 9.79
CA ALA A 241 -5.34 16.42 9.34
C ALA A 241 -5.28 17.44 10.49
N ILE A 242 -6.28 17.44 11.39
CA ILE A 242 -6.32 18.33 12.56
C ILE A 242 -5.25 17.96 13.59
N ALA A 243 -5.05 16.67 13.83
CA ALA A 243 -3.97 16.23 14.67
C ALA A 243 -2.60 16.66 14.12
N TRP A 244 -2.33 16.41 12.83
CA TRP A 244 -1.10 16.90 12.18
C TRP A 244 -0.92 18.42 12.32
N TYR A 245 -1.98 19.18 12.10
CA TYR A 245 -1.97 20.63 12.25
C TYR A 245 -1.59 21.06 13.67
N TRP A 246 -2.15 20.39 14.69
CA TRP A 246 -1.78 20.59 16.08
C TRP A 246 -0.30 20.27 16.35
N ARG A 247 0.24 19.18 15.79
CA ARG A 247 1.67 18.86 15.97
C ARG A 247 2.58 19.95 15.42
N CYS A 248 2.22 20.50 14.26
CA CYS A 248 2.95 21.62 13.67
C CYS A 248 2.84 22.87 14.55
N PHE A 249 1.65 23.19 15.06
CA PHE A 249 1.46 24.31 15.98
C PHE A 249 2.29 24.15 17.25
N ALA A 250 2.28 22.96 17.87
CA ALA A 250 3.02 22.70 19.11
C ALA A 250 4.54 22.84 18.93
N VAL A 251 5.07 22.56 17.74
CA VAL A 251 6.48 22.80 17.40
C VAL A 251 6.74 24.29 17.16
N ALA A 252 5.85 24.99 16.46
CA ALA A 252 5.97 26.42 16.18
C ALA A 252 5.83 27.29 17.45
N PHE A 253 4.98 26.88 18.40
CA PHE A 253 4.59 27.64 19.58
C PHE A 253 4.62 26.76 20.84
N PRO A 254 5.81 26.28 21.28
CA PRO A 254 5.95 25.31 22.36
C PRO A 254 5.38 25.78 23.70
N ASP A 255 5.40 27.09 23.95
CA ASP A 255 4.89 27.68 25.20
C ASP A 255 3.35 27.76 25.26
N GLN A 256 2.66 27.35 24.19
CA GLN A 256 1.21 27.49 24.05
C GLN A 256 0.52 26.12 24.09
N LEU A 257 0.44 25.55 25.29
CA LEU A 257 -0.09 24.20 25.50
C LEU A 257 -1.61 24.07 25.30
N ASN A 258 -2.36 25.17 25.47
CA ASN A 258 -3.82 25.19 25.32
C ASN A 258 -4.29 26.56 24.77
N PRO A 259 -3.94 26.89 23.52
CA PRO A 259 -4.30 28.16 22.92
C PRO A 259 -5.80 28.24 22.69
N GLU A 260 -6.34 29.45 22.62
CA GLU A 260 -7.69 29.67 22.11
C GLU A 260 -7.77 29.23 20.64
N THR A 261 -8.87 28.57 20.24
CA THR A 261 -9.08 28.09 18.87
C THR A 261 -9.04 29.23 17.84
N ALA A 262 -9.46 30.44 18.24
CA ALA A 262 -9.34 31.64 17.41
C ALA A 262 -7.89 32.03 17.10
N LYS A 263 -6.92 31.69 17.96
CA LYS A 263 -5.50 31.92 17.71
C LYS A 263 -4.97 30.98 16.63
N LEU A 264 -5.43 29.72 16.63
CA LEU A 264 -5.11 28.74 15.60
C LEU A 264 -5.61 29.20 14.22
N ALA A 265 -6.75 29.90 14.17
CA ALA A 265 -7.32 30.41 12.93
C ALA A 265 -6.61 31.65 12.34
N ARG A 266 -5.54 32.19 12.96
CA ARG A 266 -4.85 33.39 12.45
C ARG A 266 -3.99 33.07 11.22
N GLN A 267 -4.03 33.94 10.22
CA GLN A 267 -3.29 33.78 8.96
C GLN A 267 -1.78 33.56 9.20
N LEU A 268 -1.16 34.39 10.05
CA LEU A 268 0.26 34.27 10.43
C LEU A 268 0.58 32.89 11.06
N VAL A 269 -0.35 32.32 11.83
CA VAL A 269 -0.16 31.00 12.45
C VAL A 269 -0.20 29.89 11.39
N LEU A 270 -1.06 30.03 10.37
CA LEU A 270 -1.12 29.09 9.25
C LEU A 270 0.15 29.12 8.38
N GLU A 271 0.70 30.31 8.15
CA GLU A 271 1.96 30.51 7.43
C GLU A 271 3.12 29.87 8.17
N GLU A 272 3.26 30.15 9.47
CA GLU A 272 4.29 29.55 10.33
C GLU A 272 4.18 28.02 10.39
N ILE A 273 2.95 27.49 10.55
CA ILE A 273 2.72 26.04 10.53
C ILE A 273 3.11 25.42 9.19
N SER A 274 2.81 26.08 8.08
CA SER A 274 3.20 25.60 6.75
C SER A 274 4.71 25.53 6.60
N GLU A 275 5.45 26.50 7.17
CA GLU A 275 6.91 26.53 7.15
C GLU A 275 7.52 25.46 8.07
N ILE A 276 7.01 25.32 9.29
CA ILE A 276 7.43 24.29 10.25
C ILE A 276 7.20 22.88 9.71
N ALA A 277 6.09 22.66 9.01
CA ALA A 277 5.79 21.39 8.36
C ALA A 277 6.86 20.99 7.33
N ASP A 278 7.39 21.96 6.58
CA ASP A 278 8.40 21.70 5.55
C ASP A 278 9.79 21.50 6.17
N LYS A 279 10.10 22.19 7.27
CA LYS A 279 11.43 22.17 7.91
C LYS A 279 11.62 21.05 8.94
N THR A 280 10.55 20.52 9.52
CA THR A 280 10.64 19.60 10.66
C THR A 280 10.53 18.14 10.25
N LYS A 281 11.60 17.37 10.49
CA LYS A 281 11.62 15.91 10.25
C LYS A 281 10.50 15.23 11.05
N GLY A 282 9.65 14.46 10.37
CA GLY A 282 8.49 13.78 10.98
C GLY A 282 7.18 14.58 10.95
N LEU A 283 7.19 15.83 10.47
CA LEU A 283 6.00 16.61 10.12
C LEU A 283 5.82 16.82 8.62
N GLN A 284 6.90 16.62 7.86
CA GLN A 284 6.92 16.68 6.39
C GLN A 284 5.89 15.74 5.78
N LEU A 285 5.10 16.27 4.86
CA LEU A 285 4.12 15.53 4.08
C LEU A 285 4.62 15.34 2.64
N LYS A 286 4.13 14.28 1.98
CA LYS A 286 4.39 14.05 0.55
C LYS A 286 3.86 15.24 -0.29
N PRO A 287 4.42 15.47 -1.49
CA PRO A 287 3.89 16.48 -2.41
C PRO A 287 2.37 16.35 -2.60
N GLY A 288 1.65 17.48 -2.53
CA GLY A 288 0.19 17.53 -2.64
C GLY A 288 -0.59 17.20 -1.35
N MET A 289 -0.06 16.36 -0.46
CA MET A 289 -0.73 15.98 0.80
C MET A 289 -0.90 17.18 1.75
N LYS A 290 0.06 18.11 1.78
CA LYS A 290 -0.05 19.34 2.59
C LYS A 290 -1.28 20.17 2.19
N LYS A 291 -1.50 20.35 0.88
CA LYS A 291 -2.69 21.05 0.36
C LYS A 291 -3.97 20.32 0.74
N GLU A 292 -3.95 18.98 0.67
CA GLU A 292 -5.10 18.16 1.08
C GLU A 292 -5.40 18.31 2.58
N TYR A 293 -4.38 18.31 3.44
CA TYR A 293 -4.55 18.47 4.89
C TYR A 293 -5.11 19.86 5.22
N PHE A 294 -4.53 20.92 4.64
CA PHE A 294 -5.09 22.27 4.79
C PHE A 294 -6.52 22.37 4.26
N SER A 295 -6.88 21.68 3.18
CA SER A 295 -8.28 21.65 2.69
C SER A 295 -9.27 21.06 3.68
N LYS A 296 -8.80 20.24 4.63
CA LYS A 296 -9.60 19.63 5.70
C LYS A 296 -9.58 20.45 7.00
N VAL A 297 -8.47 21.13 7.29
CA VAL A 297 -8.30 21.97 8.48
C VAL A 297 -8.98 23.33 8.35
N LEU A 298 -8.81 24.01 7.19
CA LEU A 298 -9.33 25.37 6.99
C LEU A 298 -10.86 25.50 7.15
N PRO A 299 -11.70 24.56 6.68
CA PRO A 299 -13.15 24.65 6.88
C PRO A 299 -13.57 24.67 8.36
N PHE A 300 -12.80 24.03 9.23
CA PHE A 300 -13.01 24.05 10.67
C PHE A 300 -12.57 25.42 11.24
N LEU A 301 -11.33 25.83 10.97
CA LEU A 301 -10.79 27.11 11.48
C LEU A 301 -11.56 28.35 10.98
N HIS A 302 -12.21 28.26 9.82
CA HIS A 302 -13.02 29.33 9.25
C HIS A 302 -14.14 29.83 10.18
N GLN A 303 -14.60 29.00 11.13
CA GLN A 303 -15.61 29.43 12.12
C GLN A 303 -15.11 30.58 13.00
N TRP A 304 -13.80 30.66 13.24
CA TRP A 304 -13.18 31.72 14.05
C TRP A 304 -12.48 32.79 13.20
N ASN A 305 -12.14 32.47 11.95
CA ASN A 305 -11.61 33.45 11.00
C ASN A 305 -12.24 33.29 9.61
N PRO A 306 -13.34 34.00 9.33
CA PRO A 306 -14.03 33.96 8.04
C PRO A 306 -13.20 34.48 6.85
N GLN A 307 -12.08 35.16 7.11
CA GLN A 307 -11.20 35.68 6.06
C GLN A 307 -10.23 34.61 5.51
N LEU A 308 -10.16 33.42 6.13
CA LEU A 308 -9.36 32.31 5.61
C LEU A 308 -9.93 31.86 4.27
N VAL A 309 -9.30 32.22 3.16
CA VAL A 309 -9.78 31.88 1.81
C VAL A 309 -9.39 30.44 1.45
N GLN A 310 -10.22 29.75 0.67
CA GLN A 310 -9.84 28.47 0.07
C GLN A 310 -8.57 28.65 -0.80
N PRO A 311 -7.53 27.81 -0.62
CA PRO A 311 -6.39 27.81 -1.54
C PRO A 311 -6.87 27.42 -2.94
N GLY A 312 -6.98 28.41 -3.83
CA GLY A 312 -7.51 28.27 -5.19
C GLY A 312 -8.56 29.30 -5.62
N LYS A 313 -8.84 30.34 -4.82
CA LYS A 313 -9.71 31.49 -5.20
C LYS A 313 -9.01 32.84 -5.21
N GLU A 314 -7.71 32.87 -5.42
CA GLU A 314 -7.10 34.05 -6.05
C GLU A 314 -7.49 34.04 -7.53
N LYS A 315 -8.72 34.50 -7.82
CA LYS A 315 -9.02 35.03 -9.14
C LYS A 315 -8.58 36.47 -9.11
N GLU A 316 -7.59 36.77 -9.95
CA GLU A 316 -7.32 38.05 -10.60
C GLU A 316 -8.22 39.20 -10.13
N ARG A 317 -7.64 40.09 -9.34
CA ARG A 317 -7.99 41.50 -9.31
C ARG A 317 -6.75 42.30 -9.61
#